data_AF-A0A2V6TY91-F1
#
_entry.id   AF-A0A2V6TY91-F1
#
_cell.length_a   1.000
_cell.length_b   1.000
_cell.length_c   1.000
_cell.angle_alpha   90.00
_cell.angle_beta   90.00
_cell.angle_gamma   90.00
#
_symmetry.space_group_name_H-M   'P 1'
#
loop_
_entity.id
_entity.type
_entity.pdbx_description
1 polymer ?
#
loop_
_entity_poly.entity_id
_entity_poly.type
_entity_poly.pdbx_seq_one_letter_code
_entity_poly.pdbx_strand_id
1 'polypeptide(L)' 'LSHDANCWTDMLSEDDKRRTRPLWHYNHIPDDILPALRKAGVGEDHIEQMLVRNPRAIFEAC' A
#
# COMPACT_ATOMS: atom_id res chain seq x y z
N LEU A 1 -5.32 -4.45 0.15
CA LEU A 1 -3.92 -4.09 0.47
C LEU A 1 -3.96 -2.71 1.12
N SER A 2 -3.38 -2.53 2.32
CA SER A 2 -3.52 -1.27 3.06
C SER A 2 -2.50 -0.25 2.59
N HIS A 3 -2.96 0.95 2.20
CA HIS A 3 -2.11 2.12 1.87
C HIS A 3 -1.85 3.00 3.10
N ASP A 4 -1.99 2.46 4.31
CA ASP A 4 -1.84 3.25 5.54
C ASP A 4 -0.43 3.83 5.67
N ALA A 5 -0.38 5.14 5.52
CA ALA A 5 0.68 6.02 5.95
C ALA A 5 -0.01 7.24 6.55
N ASN A 6 0.59 7.85 7.56
CA ASN A 6 0.06 9.10 8.09
C ASN A 6 0.71 10.30 7.40
N CYS A 7 -0.05 11.37 7.21
CA CYS A 7 0.51 12.63 6.74
C CYS A 7 1.38 13.30 7.82
N TRP A 8 0.99 13.13 9.10
CA TRP A 8 1.68 13.72 10.24
C TRP A 8 1.43 12.92 11.53
N THR A 9 2.40 12.94 12.45
CA THR A 9 2.27 12.46 13.83
C THR A 9 3.42 13.01 14.69
N ASP A 10 3.13 13.23 15.97
CA ASP A 10 4.08 13.56 17.04
C ASP A 10 4.68 12.34 17.76
N MET A 11 4.25 11.12 17.40
CA MET A 11 4.70 9.87 18.03
C MET A 11 6.20 9.58 17.85
N LEU A 12 6.81 10.11 16.79
CA LEU A 12 8.23 9.93 16.44
C LEU A 12 8.74 11.18 15.70
N SER A 13 10.04 11.43 15.80
CA SER A 13 10.70 12.42 14.93
C SER A 13 10.70 11.98 13.46
N GLU A 14 10.83 12.91 12.53
CA GLU A 14 10.89 12.59 11.10
C GLU A 14 12.11 11.73 10.73
N ASP A 15 13.24 11.92 11.41
CA ASP A 15 14.43 11.09 11.21
C ASP A 15 14.21 9.66 11.73
N ASP A 16 13.56 9.51 12.88
CA ASP A 16 13.22 8.19 13.42
C ASP A 16 12.21 7.47 12.51
N LYS A 17 11.24 8.17 11.94
CA LYS A 17 10.31 7.60 10.95
C LYS A 17 11.07 7.08 9.73
N ARG A 18 11.92 7.91 9.11
CA ARG A 18 12.72 7.50 7.94
C ARG A 18 13.63 6.32 8.24
N ARG A 19 14.25 6.29 9.43
CA ARG A 19 15.16 5.21 9.84
C ARG A 19 14.43 3.89 10.12
N THR A 20 13.32 3.94 10.85
CA THR A 20 12.62 2.73 11.32
C THR A 20 11.59 2.21 10.32
N ARG A 21 11.09 3.09 9.44
CA ARG A 21 10.00 2.81 8.49
C ARG A 21 10.30 3.44 7.12
N PRO A 22 11.40 3.05 6.45
CA PRO A 22 11.88 3.72 5.23
C PRO A 22 10.89 3.67 4.05
N LEU A 23 9.98 2.68 4.04
CA LEU A 23 9.00 2.44 2.99
C LEU A 23 7.58 2.88 3.40
N TRP A 24 7.44 3.66 4.48
CA TRP A 24 6.13 4.08 4.99
C TRP A 24 5.67 5.38 4.34
N HIS A 25 5.37 5.30 3.04
CA HIS A 25 4.81 6.37 2.22
C HIS A 25 3.75 5.80 1.26
N TYR A 26 2.82 6.66 0.80
CA TYR A 26 1.65 6.23 0.02
C TYR A 26 1.98 5.50 -1.29
N ASN A 27 3.14 5.77 -1.87
CA ASN A 27 3.57 5.17 -3.14
C ASN A 27 4.30 3.82 -2.99
N HIS A 28 4.56 3.34 -1.77
CA HIS A 28 5.28 2.08 -1.59
C HIS A 28 4.59 0.89 -2.29
N ILE A 29 3.26 0.88 -2.29
CA ILE A 29 2.49 -0.16 -2.98
C ILE A 29 2.66 -0.12 -4.51
N PRO A 30 2.35 0.99 -5.20
CA PRO A 30 2.50 1.05 -6.65
C PRO A 30 3.96 0.92 -7.11
N ASP A 31 4.91 1.49 -6.36
CA ASP A 31 6.31 1.56 -6.78
C ASP A 31 7.08 0.28 -6.49
N ASP A 32 6.83 -0.39 -5.35
CA ASP A 32 7.63 -1.55 -4.91
C ASP A 32 6.83 -2.86 -4.86
N ILE A 33 5.64 -2.83 -4.27
CA ILE A 33 4.86 -4.06 -4.01
C ILE A 33 4.26 -4.62 -5.29
N LEU A 34 3.70 -3.77 -6.16
CA LEU A 34 3.13 -4.24 -7.43
C LEU A 34 4.17 -4.91 -8.34
N PRO A 35 5.36 -4.32 -8.58
CA PRO A 35 6.43 -5.02 -9.30
C PRO A 35 6.86 -6.33 -8.62
N ALA A 36 6.97 -6.36 -7.30
CA ALA A 36 7.37 -7.55 -6.56
C ALA A 36 6.35 -8.70 -6.70
N LEU A 37 5.05 -8.40 -6.60
CA LEU A 37 3.98 -9.39 -6.78
C LEU A 37 3.98 -9.97 -8.20
N ARG A 38 4.15 -9.12 -9.22
CA ARG A 38 4.28 -9.57 -10.62
C ARG A 38 5.49 -10.49 -10.80
N LYS A 39 6.64 -10.11 -10.25
CA LYS A 39 7.85 -10.93 -10.28
C LYS A 39 7.67 -12.27 -9.57
N ALA A 40 6.84 -12.31 -8.52
CA ALA A 40 6.47 -13.52 -7.81
C ALA A 40 5.40 -14.37 -8.55
N GLY A 41 4.94 -13.95 -9.73
CA GLY A 41 3.97 -14.69 -10.54
C GLY A 41 2.51 -14.44 -10.17
N VAL A 42 2.21 -13.43 -9.36
CA VAL A 42 0.82 -13.03 -9.09
C VAL A 42 0.23 -12.42 -10.36
N GLY A 43 -0.84 -13.04 -10.89
CA GLY A 43 -1.50 -12.59 -12.10
C GLY A 43 -2.22 -11.25 -11.93
N GLU A 44 -2.36 -10.50 -13.03
CA GLU A 44 -3.02 -9.18 -13.02
C GLU A 44 -4.46 -9.24 -12.52
N ASP A 45 -5.20 -10.32 -12.79
CA ASP A 45 -6.58 -10.48 -12.29
C ASP A 45 -6.65 -10.45 -10.76
N HIS A 46 -5.68 -11.08 -10.09
CA HIS A 46 -5.58 -11.04 -8.62
C HIS A 46 -5.15 -9.65 -8.12
N ILE A 47 -4.26 -8.96 -8.84
CA ILE A 47 -3.88 -7.58 -8.51
C ILE A 47 -5.10 -6.66 -8.61
N GLU A 48 -5.87 -6.78 -9.69
CA GLU A 48 -7.12 -6.03 -9.89
C GLU A 48 -8.17 -6.38 -8.84
N GLN A 49 -8.28 -7.66 -8.45
CA GLN A 49 -9.14 -8.07 -7.36
C GLN A 49 -8.78 -7.32 -6.06
N MET A 50 -7.49 -7.27 -5.71
CA MET A 50 -7.02 -6.66 -4.47
C MET A 50 -7.13 -5.13 -4.43
N LEU A 51 -6.87 -4.46 -5.55
CA LEU A 51 -6.77 -3.00 -5.61
C LEU A 51 -8.00 -2.29 -6.15
N VAL A 52 -8.88 -2.98 -6.87
CA VAL A 52 -10.07 -2.37 -7.49
C VAL A 52 -11.33 -3.06 -7.01
N ARG A 53 -11.49 -4.36 -7.29
CA ARG A 53 -12.76 -5.05 -7.03
C ARG A 53 -13.09 -5.16 -5.55
N ASN A 54 -12.10 -5.48 -4.70
CA ASN A 54 -12.27 -5.54 -3.24
C ASN A 54 -12.65 -4.18 -2.65
N PRO A 55 -11.86 -3.09 -2.84
CA PRO A 55 -12.27 -1.77 -2.36
C PRO A 55 -13.64 -1.34 -2.88
N ARG A 56 -13.90 -1.51 -4.18
CA ARG A 56 -15.18 -1.17 -4.79
C ARG A 56 -16.34 -1.89 -4.10
N ALA A 57 -16.26 -3.21 -3.93
CA ALA A 57 -17.31 -3.98 -3.27
C ALA A 57 -17.55 -3.54 -1.82
N ILE A 58 -16.51 -3.12 -1.10
CA ILE A 58 -16.64 -2.60 0.27
C ILE A 58 -17.33 -1.24 0.28
N PHE A 59 -16.97 -0.33 -0.64
CA PHE A 59 -17.45 1.05 -0.65
C PHE A 59 -18.76 1.27 -1.42
N GLU A 60 -19.13 0.37 -2.33
CA GLU A 60 -20.39 0.43 -3.10
C GLU A 60 -21.53 -0.38 -2.46
N ALA A 61 -21.28 -1.19 -1.42
CA ALA A 61 -22.31 -1.96 -0.72
C ALA A 61 -23.19 -1.12 0.22
N CYS A 62 -23.21 0.21 0.03
CA CYS A 62 -24.01 1.18 0.79
C CYS A 62 -25.21 1.66 -0.02
#